data_AF-A0A0K1Q1V6-F1
#
_entry.id   AF-A0A0K1Q1V6-F1
#
_cell.length_a   1.000
_cell.length_b   1.000
_cell.length_c   1.000
_cell.angle_alpha   90.00
_cell.angle_beta   90.00
_cell.angle_gamma   90.00
#
_symmetry.space_group_name_H-M   'P 1'
#
loop_
_entity.id
_entity.type
_entity.pdbx_description
1 polymer ?
#
loop_
_entity_poly.entity_id
_entity_poly.type
_entity_poly.pdbx_seq_one_letter_code
_entity_poly.pdbx_strand_id
1 'polypeptide(L)'
;MALLRPHYIHPIAAGSRLSWPWDDWNVKQAYEPGDAALAARLQPLTRRAQLAMGVAIGEWIVFTLEALGPDPRPKQYLEAAWLGTVHFACCPYVEFVDREWSGPVRGPLHLTMALINDALHFEGASPSENAAWLSTLAQLVVPPDAPYIAWRDAVLNRLERWFPASPEADDDFAYDWQSVEPLVPRECFDPTAPFDPSMSEDLIRRALTDIGAAPHLYASTPEQRERAGVVLPLPNAR
;
A
#
# COMPACT_ATOMS: atom_id res chain seq x y z
N MET A 1 -7.71 -13.90 2.49
CA MET A 1 -7.74 -13.49 1.07
C MET A 1 -6.36 -13.68 0.52
N ALA A 2 -6.17 -14.39 -0.60
CA ALA A 2 -4.86 -14.37 -1.26
C ALA A 2 -4.80 -13.12 -2.17
N LEU A 3 -3.72 -12.34 -2.11
CA LEU A 3 -3.51 -11.19 -3.00
C LEU A 3 -3.33 -11.70 -4.42
N LEU A 4 -4.35 -11.44 -5.23
CA LEU A 4 -4.33 -11.74 -6.65
C LEU A 4 -3.66 -10.60 -7.38
N ARG A 5 -2.74 -10.93 -8.29
CA ARG A 5 -2.09 -9.95 -9.15
C ARG A 5 -3.15 -9.18 -9.96
N PRO A 6 -3.15 -7.84 -9.94
CA PRO A 6 -3.98 -7.07 -10.85
C PRO A 6 -3.67 -7.41 -12.30
N HIS A 7 -4.68 -7.46 -13.15
CA HIS A 7 -4.54 -7.91 -14.54
C HIS A 7 -3.63 -7.00 -15.38
N TYR A 8 -3.45 -5.73 -14.97
CA TYR A 8 -2.61 -4.73 -15.61
C TYR A 8 -1.14 -4.76 -15.15
N ILE A 9 -0.77 -5.64 -14.22
CA ILE A 9 0.62 -5.81 -13.77
C ILE A 9 1.17 -7.12 -14.34
N HIS A 10 2.27 -7.00 -15.08
CA HIS A 10 2.96 -8.15 -15.68
C HIS A 10 4.30 -8.37 -14.98
N PRO A 11 4.58 -9.59 -14.50
CA PRO A 11 5.85 -9.90 -13.85
C PRO A 11 6.98 -9.88 -14.86
N ILE A 12 8.18 -9.54 -14.40
CA ILE A 12 9.40 -9.80 -15.16
C ILE A 12 9.56 -11.32 -15.27
N ALA A 13 9.84 -11.82 -16.46
CA ALA A 13 9.98 -13.25 -16.70
C ALA A 13 11.09 -13.87 -15.81
N ALA A 14 10.83 -15.06 -15.27
CA ALA A 14 11.80 -15.80 -14.47
C ALA A 14 13.13 -15.97 -15.23
N GLY A 15 14.25 -15.77 -14.52
CA GLY A 15 15.60 -15.84 -15.10
C GLY A 15 16.05 -14.59 -15.86
N SER A 16 15.20 -13.57 -16.00
CA SER A 16 15.63 -12.26 -16.50
C SER A 16 16.58 -11.59 -15.52
N ARG A 17 17.49 -10.76 -16.04
CA ARG A 17 18.36 -9.91 -15.22
C ARG A 17 17.71 -8.54 -15.04
N LEU A 18 17.72 -8.04 -13.82
CA LEU A 18 17.39 -6.65 -13.56
C LEU A 18 18.50 -5.77 -14.15
N SER A 19 18.11 -4.75 -14.91
CA SER A 19 19.05 -3.88 -15.63
C SER A 19 19.63 -2.78 -14.75
N TRP A 20 19.03 -2.51 -13.61
CA TRP A 20 19.44 -1.41 -12.73
C TRP A 20 20.44 -1.88 -11.65
N PRO A 21 21.42 -1.04 -11.28
CA PRO A 21 22.38 -1.34 -10.23
C PRO A 21 21.78 -1.10 -8.83
N TRP A 22 21.49 -2.20 -8.11
CA TRP A 22 21.16 -2.13 -6.68
C TRP A 22 22.42 -2.07 -5.82
N ASP A 23 22.42 -1.18 -4.82
CA ASP A 23 23.47 -1.08 -3.81
C ASP A 23 22.86 -1.21 -2.41
N ASP A 24 23.08 -2.36 -1.77
CA ASP A 24 22.63 -2.63 -0.40
C ASP A 24 23.25 -1.68 0.63
N TRP A 25 24.38 -1.02 0.31
CA TRP A 25 25.03 -0.06 1.20
C TRP A 25 24.46 1.34 1.09
N ASN A 26 23.66 1.62 0.05
CA ASN A 26 23.17 2.95 -0.26
C ASN A 26 21.74 2.94 -0.82
N VAL A 27 20.88 2.16 -0.18
CA VAL A 27 19.49 1.96 -0.61
C VAL A 27 18.66 3.25 -0.64
N LYS A 28 18.99 4.24 0.19
CA LYS A 28 18.28 5.53 0.23
C LYS A 28 18.33 6.27 -1.11
N GLN A 29 19.49 6.25 -1.79
CA GLN A 29 19.63 6.90 -3.10
C GLN A 29 18.76 6.26 -4.19
N ALA A 30 18.22 5.06 -3.96
CA ALA A 30 17.33 4.42 -4.91
C ALA A 30 15.90 5.01 -4.89
N TYR A 31 15.49 5.71 -3.82
CA TYR A 31 14.11 6.19 -3.70
C TYR A 31 13.98 7.61 -3.14
N GLU A 32 15.03 8.15 -2.52
CA GLU A 32 15.12 9.54 -2.05
C GLU A 32 16.01 10.39 -2.99
N PRO A 33 15.55 11.60 -3.38
CA PRO A 33 14.24 12.17 -3.11
C PRO A 33 13.13 11.50 -3.93
N GLY A 34 11.91 11.53 -3.39
CA GLY A 34 10.71 11.09 -4.11
C GLY A 34 10.31 12.07 -5.22
N ASP A 35 9.36 11.66 -6.06
CA ASP A 35 8.71 12.55 -7.02
C ASP A 35 7.90 13.64 -6.29
N ALA A 36 8.48 14.86 -6.22
CA ALA A 36 7.87 15.99 -5.52
C ALA A 36 6.51 16.40 -6.12
N ALA A 37 6.29 16.21 -7.42
CA ALA A 37 5.02 16.52 -8.05
C ALA A 37 3.93 15.52 -7.63
N LEU A 38 4.29 14.24 -7.51
CA LEU A 38 3.40 13.22 -6.96
C LEU A 38 3.06 13.51 -5.49
N ALA A 39 4.05 13.80 -4.65
CA ALA A 39 3.83 14.14 -3.25
C ALA A 39 2.87 15.34 -3.11
N ALA A 40 3.09 16.41 -3.88
CA ALA A 40 2.24 17.59 -3.87
C ALA A 40 0.78 17.32 -4.30
N ARG A 41 0.56 16.36 -5.20
CA ARG A 41 -0.80 15.95 -5.61
C ARG A 41 -1.49 15.04 -4.58
N LEU A 42 -0.72 14.26 -3.83
CA LEU A 42 -1.24 13.38 -2.78
C LEU A 42 -1.53 14.13 -1.48
N GLN A 43 -0.74 15.15 -1.15
CA GLN A 43 -0.88 15.94 0.08
C GLN A 43 -2.31 16.46 0.35
N PRO A 44 -3.07 17.01 -0.62
CA PRO A 44 -4.44 17.50 -0.38
C PRO A 44 -5.50 16.39 -0.31
N LEU A 45 -5.11 15.12 -0.36
CA LEU A 45 -6.03 13.98 -0.26
C LEU A 45 -6.10 13.48 1.18
N THR A 46 -7.16 12.74 1.51
CA THR A 46 -7.30 12.05 2.81
C THR A 46 -6.05 11.20 3.13
N ARG A 47 -5.67 11.11 4.41
CA ARG A 47 -4.52 10.30 4.84
C ARG A 47 -4.67 8.85 4.38
N ARG A 48 -5.90 8.32 4.42
CA ARG A 48 -6.24 6.99 3.93
C ARG A 48 -5.95 6.81 2.44
N ALA A 49 -6.29 7.78 1.60
CA ALA A 49 -5.99 7.74 0.16
C ALA A 49 -4.47 7.76 -0.10
N GLN A 50 -3.72 8.55 0.67
CA GLN A 50 -2.26 8.59 0.58
C GLN A 50 -1.64 7.24 0.95
N LEU A 51 -2.07 6.63 2.05
CA LEU A 51 -1.64 5.29 2.48
C LEU A 51 -1.98 4.23 1.43
N ALA A 52 -3.22 4.23 0.95
CA ALA A 52 -3.69 3.29 -0.06
C ALA A 52 -2.89 3.40 -1.37
N MET A 53 -2.51 4.62 -1.78
CA MET A 53 -1.62 4.82 -2.92
C MET A 53 -0.26 4.16 -2.71
N GLY A 54 0.34 4.31 -1.52
CA GLY A 54 1.59 3.63 -1.16
C GLY A 54 1.48 2.10 -1.28
N VAL A 55 0.41 1.52 -0.73
CA VAL A 55 0.16 0.06 -0.81
C VAL A 55 -0.04 -0.39 -2.27
N ALA A 56 -0.80 0.37 -3.07
CA ALA A 56 -1.04 0.06 -4.47
C ALA A 56 0.23 0.15 -5.34
N ILE A 57 1.13 1.11 -5.06
CA ILE A 57 2.46 1.15 -5.70
C ILE A 57 3.30 -0.05 -5.24
N GLY A 58 3.19 -0.45 -3.97
CA GLY A 58 3.83 -1.66 -3.46
C GLY A 58 3.43 -2.91 -4.23
N GLU A 59 2.16 -3.02 -4.65
CA GLU A 59 1.72 -4.12 -5.53
C GLU A 59 2.47 -4.15 -6.86
N TRP A 60 2.72 -2.99 -7.48
CA TRP A 60 3.54 -2.93 -8.69
C TRP A 60 4.92 -3.51 -8.46
N ILE A 61 5.59 -3.14 -7.37
CA ILE A 61 6.93 -3.65 -7.08
C ILE A 61 6.89 -5.16 -6.81
N VAL A 62 6.01 -5.60 -5.92
CA VAL A 62 5.91 -7.02 -5.51
C VAL A 62 5.53 -7.92 -6.67
N PHE A 63 4.50 -7.57 -7.44
CA PHE A 63 4.05 -8.40 -8.56
C PHE A 63 4.97 -8.32 -9.77
N THR A 64 5.71 -7.23 -9.97
CA THR A 64 6.76 -7.17 -11.00
C THR A 64 7.88 -8.16 -10.69
N LEU A 65 8.28 -8.28 -9.42
CA LEU A 65 9.40 -9.11 -8.97
C LEU A 65 9.03 -10.57 -8.63
N GLU A 66 7.74 -10.91 -8.57
CA GLU A 66 7.27 -12.18 -8.00
C GLU A 66 7.90 -13.43 -8.65
N ALA A 67 8.17 -13.38 -9.96
CA ALA A 67 8.75 -14.50 -10.69
C ALA A 67 10.29 -14.59 -10.56
N LEU A 68 10.93 -13.55 -10.03
CA LEU A 68 12.38 -13.52 -9.75
C LEU A 68 12.70 -13.94 -8.32
N GLY A 69 11.74 -13.80 -7.39
CA GLY A 69 11.90 -14.16 -5.97
C GLY A 69 10.56 -14.56 -5.36
N PRO A 70 10.23 -15.86 -5.28
CA PRO A 70 8.90 -16.34 -4.88
C PRO A 70 8.65 -16.30 -3.36
N ASP A 71 9.28 -15.38 -2.64
CA ASP A 71 9.04 -15.20 -1.20
C ASP A 71 7.59 -14.74 -0.99
N PRO A 72 6.76 -15.48 -0.22
CA PRO A 72 5.36 -15.13 -0.04
C PRO A 72 5.17 -13.91 0.88
N ARG A 73 6.18 -13.56 1.68
CA ARG A 73 6.05 -12.55 2.74
C ARG A 73 5.65 -11.16 2.23
N PRO A 74 6.23 -10.61 1.15
CA PRO A 74 5.82 -9.29 0.65
C PRO A 74 4.36 -9.25 0.23
N LYS A 75 3.84 -10.31 -0.40
CA LYS A 75 2.41 -10.39 -0.75
C LYS A 75 1.53 -10.44 0.49
N GLN A 76 1.86 -11.30 1.44
CA GLN A 76 1.13 -11.37 2.72
C GLN A 76 1.17 -10.02 3.45
N TYR A 77 2.31 -9.33 3.43
CA TYR A 77 2.42 -8.01 4.05
C TYR A 77 1.48 -7.00 3.36
N LEU A 78 1.45 -6.96 2.03
CA LEU A 78 0.50 -6.10 1.30
C LEU A 78 -0.97 -6.46 1.56
N GLU A 79 -1.31 -7.74 1.73
CA GLU A 79 -2.65 -8.19 2.14
C GLU A 79 -3.06 -7.56 3.48
N ALA A 80 -2.15 -7.61 4.47
CA ALA A 80 -2.38 -6.98 5.76
C ALA A 80 -2.41 -5.45 5.64
N ALA A 81 -1.48 -4.85 4.89
CA ALA A 81 -1.37 -3.40 4.74
C ALA A 81 -2.62 -2.76 4.12
N TRP A 82 -3.29 -3.45 3.19
CA TRP A 82 -4.61 -3.02 2.70
C TRP A 82 -5.66 -2.89 3.80
N LEU A 83 -5.58 -3.72 4.83
CA LEU A 83 -6.45 -3.59 6.01
C LEU A 83 -5.87 -2.59 7.01
N GLY A 84 -4.55 -2.44 7.05
CA GLY A 84 -3.86 -1.39 7.79
C GLY A 84 -4.33 0.01 7.37
N THR A 85 -4.67 0.20 6.09
CA THR A 85 -5.27 1.47 5.64
C THR A 85 -6.67 1.70 6.22
N VAL A 86 -7.40 0.65 6.61
CA VAL A 86 -8.68 0.77 7.33
C VAL A 86 -8.43 1.17 8.78
N HIS A 87 -7.52 0.46 9.43
CA HIS A 87 -7.08 0.75 10.78
C HIS A 87 -5.71 0.11 11.00
N PHE A 88 -4.74 0.83 11.56
CA PHE A 88 -3.35 0.33 11.66
C PHE A 88 -3.26 -0.98 12.46
N ALA A 89 -4.13 -1.18 13.46
CA ALA A 89 -4.16 -2.42 14.26
C ALA A 89 -4.45 -3.68 13.42
N CYS A 90 -5.03 -3.55 12.21
CA CYS A 90 -5.24 -4.66 11.30
C CYS A 90 -3.93 -5.22 10.71
N CYS A 91 -2.89 -4.40 10.65
CA CYS A 91 -1.54 -4.72 10.19
C CYS A 91 -0.56 -4.25 11.26
N PRO A 92 -0.28 -5.05 12.31
CA PRO A 92 0.63 -4.63 13.38
C PRO A 92 2.02 -4.27 12.85
N TYR A 93 2.71 -3.38 13.56
CA TYR A 93 4.08 -3.00 13.23
C TYR A 93 5.00 -4.23 13.18
N VAL A 94 5.83 -4.30 12.13
CA VAL A 94 6.79 -5.37 11.92
C VAL A 94 8.21 -4.82 11.84
N GLU A 95 9.13 -5.41 12.60
CA GLU A 95 10.56 -5.24 12.38
C GLU A 95 11.05 -6.32 11.40
N PHE A 96 11.69 -5.89 10.32
CA PHE A 96 12.29 -6.80 9.35
C PHE A 96 13.78 -7.00 9.68
N VAL A 97 14.29 -8.22 9.49
CA VAL A 97 15.71 -8.52 9.70
C VAL A 97 16.48 -8.23 8.42
N ASP A 98 17.14 -7.07 8.33
CA ASP A 98 17.79 -6.53 7.11
C ASP A 98 18.65 -7.53 6.35
N ARG A 99 19.44 -8.34 7.06
CA ARG A 99 20.35 -9.34 6.45
C ARG A 99 19.64 -10.37 5.57
N GLU A 100 18.35 -10.60 5.80
CA GLU A 100 17.57 -11.53 4.99
C GLU A 100 17.17 -10.89 3.66
N TRP A 101 17.19 -9.57 3.54
CA TRP A 101 16.55 -8.85 2.45
C TRP A 101 17.52 -8.20 1.47
N SER A 102 18.79 -8.63 1.44
CA SER A 102 19.79 -8.06 0.54
C SER A 102 19.62 -8.49 -0.92
N GLY A 103 20.15 -7.66 -1.82
CA GLY A 103 20.25 -7.92 -3.24
C GLY A 103 19.11 -7.33 -4.08
N PRO A 104 19.24 -7.36 -5.42
CA PRO A 104 18.45 -6.54 -6.34
C PRO A 104 16.96 -6.93 -6.44
N VAL A 105 16.57 -8.09 -5.92
CA VAL A 105 15.17 -8.52 -5.83
C VAL A 105 14.62 -8.30 -4.43
N ARG A 106 15.30 -8.83 -3.41
CA ARG A 106 14.79 -8.80 -2.02
C ARG A 106 14.90 -7.43 -1.40
N GLY A 107 15.87 -6.62 -1.82
CA GLY A 107 16.09 -5.27 -1.34
C GLY A 107 14.90 -4.34 -1.62
N PRO A 108 14.46 -4.19 -2.88
CA PRO A 108 13.26 -3.43 -3.20
C PRO A 108 11.99 -3.94 -2.51
N LEU A 109 11.85 -5.27 -2.36
CA LEU A 109 10.71 -5.86 -1.65
C LEU A 109 10.71 -5.46 -0.18
N HIS A 110 11.87 -5.45 0.47
CA HIS A 110 12.01 -5.01 1.85
C HIS A 110 11.76 -3.51 2.01
N LEU A 111 12.36 -2.66 1.17
CA LEU A 111 12.05 -1.24 1.19
C LEU A 111 10.56 -0.97 1.00
N THR A 112 9.91 -1.71 0.11
CA THR A 112 8.47 -1.59 -0.10
C THR A 112 7.69 -1.83 1.20
N MET A 113 7.99 -2.92 1.90
CA MET A 113 7.33 -3.23 3.17
C MET A 113 7.69 -2.22 4.25
N ALA A 114 8.96 -1.82 4.37
CA ALA A 114 9.43 -0.88 5.39
C ALA A 114 8.79 0.51 5.22
N LEU A 115 8.73 1.05 4.00
CA LEU A 115 8.13 2.35 3.73
C LEU A 115 6.62 2.36 4.00
N ILE A 116 5.91 1.26 3.71
CA ILE A 116 4.49 1.11 4.03
C ILE A 116 4.31 0.98 5.56
N ASN A 117 5.17 0.21 6.23
CA ASN A 117 5.15 0.04 7.68
C ASN A 117 5.34 1.37 8.41
N ASP A 118 6.30 2.18 7.95
CA ASP A 118 6.55 3.52 8.49
C ASP A 118 5.35 4.45 8.26
N ALA A 119 4.76 4.43 7.07
CA ALA A 119 3.59 5.26 6.77
C ALA A 119 2.38 4.91 7.65
N LEU A 120 2.19 3.62 7.96
CA LEU A 120 1.09 3.13 8.80
C LEU A 120 1.28 3.46 10.29
N HIS A 121 2.51 3.45 10.80
CA HIS A 121 2.76 3.43 12.24
C HIS A 121 3.54 4.62 12.80
N PHE A 122 4.28 5.36 11.99
CA PHE A 122 5.11 6.44 12.48
C PHE A 122 4.40 7.79 12.36
N GLU A 123 4.14 8.45 13.49
CA GLU A 123 3.42 9.73 13.53
C GLU A 123 4.11 10.83 12.70
N GLY A 124 5.45 10.82 12.66
CA GLY A 124 6.24 11.77 11.88
C GLY A 124 6.39 11.42 10.40
N ALA A 125 5.87 10.28 9.94
CA ALA A 125 5.92 9.92 8.52
C ALA A 125 4.83 10.67 7.75
N SER A 126 5.19 11.16 6.56
CA SER A 126 4.23 11.72 5.60
C SER A 126 3.83 10.62 4.61
N PRO A 127 2.58 10.11 4.65
CA PRO A 127 2.16 9.05 3.72
C PRO A 127 2.29 9.46 2.24
N SER A 128 2.07 10.74 1.93
CA SER A 128 2.31 11.31 0.60
C SER A 128 3.78 11.22 0.15
N GLU A 129 4.74 11.50 1.05
CA GLU A 129 6.18 11.38 0.77
C GLU A 129 6.58 9.91 0.63
N ASN A 130 6.12 9.04 1.53
CA ASN A 130 6.37 7.60 1.45
C ASN A 130 5.83 7.01 0.15
N ALA A 131 4.64 7.42 -0.30
CA ALA A 131 4.10 7.02 -1.60
C ALA A 131 4.94 7.56 -2.77
N ALA A 132 5.48 8.78 -2.67
CA ALA A 132 6.38 9.33 -3.67
C ALA A 132 7.73 8.59 -3.74
N TRP A 133 8.30 8.22 -2.60
CA TRP A 133 9.48 7.36 -2.49
C TRP A 133 9.23 5.98 -3.12
N LEU A 134 8.10 5.34 -2.77
CA LEU A 134 7.68 4.08 -3.39
C LEU A 134 7.53 4.22 -4.91
N SER A 135 7.02 5.35 -5.40
CA SER A 135 6.90 5.58 -6.85
C SER A 135 8.25 5.76 -7.54
N THR A 136 9.24 6.35 -6.88
CA THR A 136 10.62 6.40 -7.42
C THR A 136 11.21 5.00 -7.45
N LEU A 137 11.06 4.23 -6.37
CA LEU A 137 11.51 2.84 -6.31
C LEU A 137 10.85 1.96 -7.37
N ALA A 138 9.54 2.12 -7.58
CA ALA A 138 8.80 1.39 -8.61
C ALA A 138 9.34 1.64 -10.01
N GLN A 139 9.75 2.88 -10.34
CA GLN A 139 10.34 3.20 -11.65
C GLN A 139 11.70 2.54 -11.89
N LEU A 140 12.40 2.09 -10.85
CA LEU A 140 13.66 1.33 -10.99
C LEU A 140 13.41 -0.15 -11.30
N VAL A 141 12.28 -0.68 -10.82
CA VAL A 141 11.97 -2.12 -10.84
C VAL A 141 11.02 -2.47 -11.98
N VAL A 142 10.02 -1.63 -12.21
CA VAL A 142 8.98 -1.84 -13.21
C VAL A 142 9.55 -1.61 -14.61
N PRO A 143 9.33 -2.54 -15.57
CA PRO A 143 9.79 -2.36 -16.94
C PRO A 143 9.33 -1.02 -17.54
N PRO A 144 10.19 -0.29 -18.28
CA PRO A 144 9.85 1.02 -18.83
C PRO A 144 8.66 1.03 -19.81
N ASP A 145 8.36 -0.12 -20.42
CA ASP A 145 7.24 -0.33 -21.34
C ASP A 145 5.93 -0.73 -20.62
N ALA A 146 5.98 -1.03 -19.32
CA ALA A 146 4.80 -1.28 -18.53
C ALA A 146 3.98 0.01 -18.34
N PRO A 147 2.64 -0.08 -18.20
CA PRO A 147 1.79 1.10 -18.14
C PRO A 147 1.78 1.79 -16.76
N TYR A 148 2.86 1.69 -15.98
CA TYR A 148 2.92 2.14 -14.59
C TYR A 148 2.63 3.63 -14.42
N ILE A 149 3.29 4.50 -15.19
CA ILE A 149 3.07 5.96 -15.09
C ILE A 149 1.65 6.33 -15.51
N ALA A 150 1.15 5.75 -16.60
CA ALA A 150 -0.21 5.97 -17.07
C ALA A 150 -1.26 5.48 -16.05
N TRP A 151 -1.02 4.31 -15.43
CA TRP A 151 -1.82 3.78 -14.34
C TRP A 151 -1.81 4.74 -13.15
N ARG A 152 -0.62 5.17 -12.71
CA ARG A 152 -0.40 6.06 -11.57
C ARG A 152 -1.18 7.35 -11.72
N ASP A 153 -1.10 7.97 -12.90
CA ASP A 153 -1.80 9.23 -13.17
C ASP A 153 -3.32 9.02 -13.23
N ALA A 154 -3.79 7.91 -13.80
CA ALA A 154 -5.21 7.58 -13.87
C ALA A 154 -5.83 7.33 -12.48
N VAL A 155 -5.15 6.57 -11.62
CA VAL A 155 -5.63 6.34 -10.25
C VAL A 155 -5.53 7.60 -9.41
N LEU A 156 -4.50 8.43 -9.58
CA LEU A 156 -4.37 9.68 -8.86
C LEU A 156 -5.50 10.67 -9.20
N ASN A 157 -5.82 10.82 -10.49
CA ASN A 157 -6.98 11.61 -10.93
C ASN A 157 -8.30 11.11 -10.29
N ARG A 158 -8.43 9.79 -10.11
CA ARG A 158 -9.60 9.18 -9.47
C ARG A 158 -9.61 9.47 -7.97
N LEU A 159 -8.46 9.41 -7.29
CA LEU A 159 -8.36 9.73 -5.87
C LEU A 159 -8.67 11.21 -5.61
N GLU A 160 -8.14 12.13 -6.43
CA GLU A 160 -8.43 13.57 -6.38
C GLU A 160 -9.91 13.88 -6.51
N ARG A 161 -10.63 13.10 -7.33
CA ARG A 161 -12.07 13.27 -7.51
C ARG A 161 -12.88 12.82 -6.30
N TRP A 162 -12.49 11.75 -5.63
CA TRP A 162 -13.35 11.05 -4.68
C TRP A 162 -12.92 11.16 -3.22
N PHE A 163 -11.65 11.46 -2.95
CA PHE A 163 -11.08 11.47 -1.61
C PHE A 163 -10.25 12.73 -1.29
N PRO A 164 -10.74 13.95 -1.61
CA PRO A 164 -10.09 15.18 -1.14
C PRO A 164 -10.16 15.25 0.40
N ALA A 165 -9.10 15.75 1.03
CA ALA A 165 -9.13 16.03 2.46
C ALA A 165 -10.08 17.20 2.77
N SER A 166 -10.67 17.19 3.97
CA SER A 166 -11.39 18.37 4.47
C SER A 166 -10.37 19.40 4.97
N PRO A 167 -10.53 20.70 4.67
CA PRO A 167 -9.69 21.76 5.23
C PRO A 167 -9.69 21.80 6.77
N GLU A 168 -10.74 21.26 7.41
CA GLU A 168 -10.90 21.24 8.86
C GLU A 168 -10.07 20.14 9.55
N ALA A 169 -9.47 19.21 8.79
CA ALA A 169 -8.71 18.08 9.32
C ALA A 169 -7.33 18.47 9.88
N ASP A 170 -6.73 19.56 9.42
CA ASP A 170 -5.35 19.95 9.77
C ASP A 170 -5.22 20.63 11.15
N ASP A 171 -6.33 21.16 11.71
CA ASP A 171 -6.31 22.01 12.91
C ASP A 171 -6.76 21.31 14.21
N ASP A 172 -7.11 20.02 14.16
CA ASP A 172 -7.64 19.28 15.32
C ASP A 172 -6.71 18.15 15.80
N PHE A 173 -6.08 18.34 16.97
CA PHE A 173 -5.29 17.31 17.65
C PHE A 173 -6.10 16.04 18.01
N ALA A 174 -7.43 16.12 18.01
CA ALA A 174 -8.33 15.00 18.22
C ALA A 174 -8.81 14.35 16.91
N TYR A 175 -8.30 14.78 15.74
CA TYR A 175 -8.66 14.23 14.44
C TYR A 175 -8.21 12.76 14.31
N ASP A 176 -9.12 11.84 14.61
CA ASP A 176 -8.94 10.42 14.34
C ASP A 176 -9.39 10.10 12.90
N TRP A 177 -8.46 10.32 11.97
CA TRP A 177 -8.65 10.04 10.54
C TRP A 177 -9.19 8.62 10.28
N GLN A 178 -8.84 7.64 11.12
CA GLN A 178 -9.28 6.25 10.92
C GLN A 178 -10.79 6.08 11.11
N SER A 179 -11.39 6.91 11.96
CA SER A 179 -12.83 6.88 12.27
C SER A 179 -13.67 7.75 11.34
N VAL A 180 -13.08 8.77 10.70
CA VAL A 180 -13.84 9.78 9.95
C VAL A 180 -13.56 9.81 8.45
N GLU A 181 -12.37 9.41 8.02
CA GLU A 181 -12.03 9.45 6.59
C GLU A 181 -12.73 8.33 5.83
N PRO A 182 -13.24 8.62 4.61
CA PRO A 182 -13.85 7.62 3.75
C PRO A 182 -12.91 6.44 3.48
N LEU A 183 -13.48 5.24 3.38
CA LEU A 183 -12.74 4.03 3.07
C LEU A 183 -12.28 4.02 1.60
N VAL A 184 -11.03 3.65 1.37
CA VAL A 184 -10.40 3.57 0.05
C VAL A 184 -10.08 2.11 -0.25
N PRO A 185 -10.97 1.37 -0.94
CA PRO A 185 -10.75 -0.04 -1.23
C PRO A 185 -9.74 -0.22 -2.36
N ARG A 186 -9.13 -1.41 -2.41
CA ARG A 186 -8.15 -1.80 -3.43
C ARG A 186 -8.68 -1.63 -4.86
N GLU A 187 -9.96 -1.91 -5.07
CA GLU A 187 -10.65 -1.82 -6.37
C GLU A 187 -10.65 -0.38 -6.93
N CYS A 188 -10.49 0.63 -6.08
CA CYS A 188 -10.30 2.01 -6.53
C CYS A 188 -9.07 2.16 -7.43
N PHE A 189 -8.08 1.28 -7.32
CA PHE A 189 -6.81 1.35 -8.05
C PHE A 189 -6.82 0.58 -9.39
N ASP A 190 -7.96 0.02 -9.81
CA ASP A 190 -8.12 -0.55 -11.15
C ASP A 190 -8.68 0.50 -12.12
N PRO A 191 -7.85 1.12 -12.99
CA PRO A 191 -8.32 2.19 -13.88
C PRO A 191 -9.28 1.67 -14.97
N THR A 192 -9.34 0.35 -15.19
CA THR A 192 -10.18 -0.26 -16.24
C THR A 192 -11.57 -0.61 -15.71
N ALA A 193 -11.72 -0.75 -14.40
CA ALA A 193 -13.01 -0.99 -13.75
C ALA A 193 -13.69 0.34 -13.37
N PRO A 194 -15.03 0.44 -13.53
CA PRO A 194 -15.77 1.54 -12.95
C PRO A 194 -15.69 1.46 -11.41
N PHE A 195 -15.59 2.62 -10.77
CA PHE A 195 -15.54 2.72 -9.32
C PHE A 195 -16.49 3.81 -8.82
N ASP A 196 -17.25 3.48 -7.77
CA ASP A 196 -18.14 4.37 -7.04
C ASP A 196 -17.82 4.26 -5.54
N PRO A 197 -17.53 5.36 -4.82
CA PRO A 197 -17.23 5.34 -3.39
C PRO A 197 -18.33 4.72 -2.50
N SER A 198 -19.58 4.68 -2.95
CA SER A 198 -20.67 4.01 -2.23
C SER A 198 -20.45 2.50 -2.08
N MET A 199 -19.55 1.91 -2.87
CA MET A 199 -19.19 0.49 -2.78
C MET A 199 -18.09 0.22 -1.74
N SER A 200 -17.43 1.25 -1.20
CA SER A 200 -16.22 1.09 -0.38
C SER A 200 -16.43 0.24 0.87
N GLU A 201 -17.52 0.44 1.61
CA GLU A 201 -17.81 -0.34 2.83
C GLU A 201 -17.98 -1.83 2.53
N ASP A 202 -18.74 -2.17 1.48
CA ASP A 202 -19.00 -3.55 1.09
C ASP A 202 -17.72 -4.26 0.62
N LEU A 203 -16.86 -3.57 -0.12
CA LEU A 203 -15.58 -4.11 -0.60
C LEU A 203 -14.62 -4.38 0.56
N ILE A 204 -14.46 -3.42 1.48
CA ILE A 204 -13.62 -3.58 2.67
C ILE A 204 -14.15 -4.70 3.58
N ARG A 205 -15.47 -4.78 3.78
CA ARG A 205 -16.10 -5.84 4.57
C ARG A 205 -15.78 -7.24 4.03
N ARG A 206 -15.85 -7.43 2.71
CA ARG A 206 -15.49 -8.71 2.07
C ARG A 206 -14.01 -9.02 2.30
N ALA A 207 -13.11 -8.06 2.08
CA ALA A 207 -11.68 -8.25 2.31
C ALA A 207 -11.35 -8.68 3.75
N LEU A 208 -12.00 -8.07 4.75
CA LEU A 208 -11.85 -8.39 6.17
C LEU A 208 -12.36 -9.80 6.51
N THR A 209 -13.51 -10.17 5.95
CA THR A 209 -14.09 -11.51 6.15
C THR A 209 -13.15 -12.58 5.58
N ASP A 210 -12.62 -12.34 4.39
CA ASP A 210 -11.74 -13.28 3.71
C ASP A 210 -10.38 -13.45 4.39
N ILE A 211 -9.84 -12.40 5.04
CA ILE A 211 -8.58 -12.54 5.80
C ILE A 211 -8.79 -13.23 7.13
N GLY A 212 -9.94 -13.04 7.79
CA GLY A 212 -10.24 -13.60 9.11
C GLY A 212 -10.42 -15.11 9.13
N ALA A 213 -10.59 -15.74 7.97
CA ALA A 213 -10.86 -17.17 7.85
C ALA A 213 -9.63 -18.08 8.07
N ALA A 214 -8.41 -17.56 8.01
CA ALA A 214 -7.18 -18.35 8.14
C ALA A 214 -6.07 -17.58 8.89
N PRO A 215 -5.13 -18.29 9.55
CA PRO A 215 -3.95 -17.66 10.13
C PRO A 215 -3.17 -16.87 9.07
N HIS A 216 -2.85 -15.62 9.36
CA HIS A 216 -2.17 -14.72 8.46
C HIS A 216 -0.98 -14.07 9.17
N LEU A 217 0.22 -14.12 8.57
CA LEU A 217 1.48 -13.77 9.23
C LEU A 217 1.53 -12.31 9.72
N TYR A 218 0.95 -11.39 8.96
CA TYR A 218 1.05 -9.94 9.20
C TYR A 218 -0.27 -9.27 9.56
N ALA A 219 -1.37 -10.03 9.61
CA ALA A 219 -2.68 -9.46 9.90
C ALA A 219 -3.09 -9.87 11.30
N SER A 220 -3.65 -8.94 12.05
CA SER A 220 -4.19 -9.21 13.38
C SER A 220 -5.36 -10.22 13.33
N THR A 221 -5.53 -11.03 14.37
CA THR A 221 -6.70 -11.88 14.54
C THR A 221 -7.97 -11.04 14.82
N PRO A 222 -9.18 -11.60 14.66
CA PRO A 222 -10.41 -10.93 15.06
C PRO A 222 -10.39 -10.40 16.51
N GLU A 223 -9.88 -11.19 17.46
CA GLU A 223 -9.82 -10.83 18.88
C GLU A 223 -8.85 -9.67 19.15
N GLN A 224 -7.74 -9.61 18.39
CA GLN A 224 -6.79 -8.49 18.46
C GLN A 224 -7.43 -7.20 17.93
N ARG A 225 -8.23 -7.28 16.86
CA ARG A 225 -8.97 -6.14 16.30
C ARG A 225 -10.04 -5.63 17.26
N GLU A 226 -10.82 -6.54 17.85
CA GLU A 226 -11.83 -6.19 18.86
C GLU A 226 -11.18 -5.48 20.06
N ARG A 227 -10.07 -6.02 20.57
CA ARG A 227 -9.33 -5.39 21.69
C ARG A 227 -8.76 -4.02 21.33
N ALA A 228 -8.33 -3.82 20.09
CA ALA A 228 -7.85 -2.55 19.60
C ALA A 228 -8.98 -1.54 19.29
N GLY A 229 -10.24 -1.92 19.51
CA GLY A 229 -11.39 -1.05 19.26
C GLY A 229 -11.62 -0.78 17.78
N VAL A 230 -11.17 -1.68 16.89
CA VAL A 230 -11.38 -1.50 15.45
C VAL A 230 -12.88 -1.60 15.16
N VAL A 231 -13.53 -0.45 14.98
CA VAL A 231 -14.91 -0.35 14.53
C VAL A 231 -14.92 -0.55 13.02
N LEU A 232 -14.81 -1.80 12.60
CA LEU A 232 -15.00 -2.16 11.19
C LEU A 232 -16.46 -1.88 10.80
N PRO A 233 -16.75 -1.56 9.54
CA PRO A 233 -18.11 -1.72 9.02
C PRO A 233 -18.43 -3.22 8.94
N LEU A 234 -18.68 -3.86 10.07
CA LEU A 234 -19.32 -5.15 10.16
C LEU A 234 -20.80 -4.91 10.47
N PRO A 235 -21.73 -5.68 9.87
CA PRO A 235 -23.09 -5.63 10.35
C PRO A 235 -23.06 -6.16 11.79
N ASN A 236 -23.73 -5.47 12.71
CA ASN A 236 -24.07 -6.05 14.01
C ASN A 236 -24.53 -7.48 13.76
N ALA A 237 -23.79 -8.47 14.28
CA ALA A 237 -24.22 -9.85 14.23
C ALA A 237 -25.61 -9.91 14.89
N ARG A 238 -26.62 -10.19 14.07
CA ARG A 238 -27.96 -10.54 14.55
C ARG A 238 -28.01 -12.03 14.87
#